data_AF-A0AA41Q187-F1
#
_entry.id   AF-A0AA41Q187-F1
#
_cell.length_a   1.000
_cell.length_b   1.000
_cell.length_c   1.000
_cell.angle_alpha   90.00
_cell.angle_beta   90.00
_cell.angle_gamma   90.00
#
_symmetry.space_group_name_H-M   'P 1'
#
loop_
_entity.id
_entity.type
_entity.pdbx_description
1 polymer ?
#
loop_
_entity_poly.entity_id
_entity_poly.type
_entity_poly.pdbx_seq_one_letter_code
_entity_poly.pdbx_strand_id
1 'polypeptide(L)'
;MPTPHGDHGLAFSMAEVRLLRRALLAAMKAGAAPERRGEPAPVDFWLLDRAIAEAEAERDRHRAFNLAELSRQRAALPGSAATYLSGLERAVAAYGHTPTAADLAALRSLADMPIGTAERTRRRTLLDRCTRLADAELDSRLAEKARTRGA
;
A
#
# COMPACT_ATOMS: atom_id res chain seq x y z
N MET A 1 -21.38 -6.92 28.08
CA MET A 1 -21.71 -7.91 27.04
C MET A 1 -20.56 -7.96 26.05
N PRO A 2 -19.73 -9.01 26.05
CA PRO A 2 -18.73 -9.18 24.99
C PRO A 2 -19.44 -9.63 23.72
N THR A 3 -19.31 -8.88 22.63
CA THR A 3 -19.77 -9.34 21.31
C THR A 3 -18.85 -10.45 20.82
N PRO A 4 -19.38 -11.63 20.45
CA PRO A 4 -18.60 -12.77 19.99
C PRO A 4 -18.34 -12.60 18.49
N HIS A 5 -17.40 -11.72 18.14
CA HIS A 5 -16.79 -11.78 16.82
C HIS A 5 -15.33 -12.15 17.06
N GLY A 6 -15.11 -13.47 17.10
CA GLY A 6 -13.77 -14.03 16.99
C GLY A 6 -13.10 -13.45 15.74
N ASP A 7 -11.81 -13.19 15.88
CA ASP A 7 -10.90 -12.70 14.85
C ASP A 7 -10.77 -13.76 13.73
N HIS A 8 -11.80 -13.88 12.88
CA HIS A 8 -11.86 -14.80 11.75
C HIS A 8 -11.66 -14.08 10.41
N GLY A 9 -11.09 -12.87 10.44
CA GLY A 9 -10.80 -12.12 9.23
C GLY A 9 -9.63 -12.74 8.47
N LEU A 10 -9.85 -13.16 7.23
CA LEU A 10 -8.75 -13.43 6.32
C LEU A 10 -8.20 -12.10 5.81
N ALA A 11 -6.89 -11.87 6.02
CA ALA A 11 -6.21 -10.72 5.45
C ALA A 11 -5.82 -11.04 4.00
N PHE A 12 -6.43 -10.35 3.05
CA PHE A 12 -6.06 -10.43 1.63
C PHE A 12 -5.11 -9.29 1.25
N SER A 13 -4.07 -9.63 0.50
CA SER A 13 -3.27 -8.65 -0.21
C SER A 13 -4.07 -7.98 -1.32
N MET A 14 -3.59 -6.82 -1.79
CA MET A 14 -4.21 -6.09 -2.89
C MET A 14 -4.31 -6.92 -4.19
N ALA A 15 -3.29 -7.74 -4.47
CA ALA A 15 -3.29 -8.62 -5.63
C ALA A 15 -4.36 -9.71 -5.51
N GLU A 16 -4.54 -10.27 -4.32
CA GLU A 16 -5.56 -11.29 -4.04
C GLU A 16 -6.98 -10.70 -4.10
N VAL A 17 -7.20 -9.48 -3.62
CA VAL A 17 -8.51 -8.81 -3.77
C VAL A 17 -8.85 -8.60 -5.24
N ARG A 18 -7.88 -8.16 -6.07
CA ARG A 18 -8.08 -8.03 -7.52
C ARG A 18 -8.34 -9.36 -8.19
N LEU A 19 -7.62 -10.41 -7.77
CA LEU A 19 -7.80 -11.75 -8.28
C LEU A 19 -9.19 -12.28 -7.94
N LEU A 20 -9.63 -12.11 -6.69
CA LEU A 20 -10.96 -12.48 -6.22
C LEU A 20 -12.04 -11.77 -7.03
N ARG A 21 -11.89 -10.47 -7.27
CA ARG A 21 -12.80 -9.69 -8.11
C ARG A 21 -12.90 -10.24 -9.53
N ARG A 22 -11.76 -10.55 -10.16
CA ARG A 22 -11.72 -11.13 -11.51
C ARG A 22 -12.40 -12.50 -11.57
N ALA A 23 -12.15 -13.35 -10.57
CA ALA A 23 -12.78 -14.66 -10.46
C ALA A 23 -14.29 -14.53 -10.26
N LEU A 24 -14.73 -13.59 -9.44
CA LEU A 24 -16.14 -13.29 -9.19
C LEU A 24 -16.86 -12.83 -10.47
N LEU A 25 -16.30 -11.86 -11.19
CA LEU A 25 -16.83 -11.41 -12.49
C LEU A 25 -16.89 -12.55 -13.52
N ALA A 26 -15.92 -13.47 -13.51
CA ALA A 26 -15.95 -14.66 -14.36
C ALA A 26 -17.09 -15.62 -13.98
N ALA A 27 -17.28 -15.88 -12.69
CA ALA A 27 -18.38 -16.71 -12.19
C ALA A 27 -19.76 -16.14 -12.54
N MET A 28 -19.92 -14.82 -12.44
CA MET A 28 -21.15 -14.11 -12.82
C MET A 28 -21.44 -14.24 -14.32
N LYS A 29 -20.41 -14.11 -15.18
CA LYS A 29 -20.55 -14.32 -16.64
C LYS A 29 -20.88 -15.75 -17.02
N ALA A 30 -20.43 -16.73 -16.23
CA ALA A 30 -20.71 -18.14 -16.44
C ALA A 30 -22.13 -18.57 -16.03
N GLY A 31 -22.95 -17.66 -15.50
CA GLY A 31 -24.34 -17.94 -15.13
C GLY A 31 -24.46 -18.94 -13.97
N ALA A 32 -23.49 -18.97 -13.05
CA ALA A 32 -23.51 -19.86 -11.90
C ALA A 32 -24.71 -19.56 -10.98
N ALA A 33 -25.82 -20.26 -11.19
CA ALA A 33 -26.98 -20.26 -10.29
C ALA A 33 -26.76 -21.33 -9.21
N PRO A 34 -26.72 -20.98 -7.91
CA PRO A 34 -26.76 -21.98 -6.87
C PRO A 34 -28.22 -22.33 -6.59
N GLU A 35 -28.73 -23.39 -7.19
CA GLU A 35 -29.88 -24.09 -6.62
C GLU A 35 -29.39 -25.35 -5.90
N ARG A 36 -29.03 -25.18 -4.62
CA ARG A 36 -29.00 -26.28 -3.66
C ARG A 36 -29.95 -25.96 -2.52
N ARG A 37 -31.06 -26.68 -2.50
CA ARG A 37 -32.15 -26.54 -1.55
C ARG A 37 -31.62 -26.90 -0.14
N GLY A 38 -31.49 -25.90 0.74
CA GLY A 38 -31.09 -26.06 2.14
C GLY A 38 -29.83 -25.31 2.57
N GLU A 39 -29.11 -24.67 1.65
CA GLU A 39 -27.92 -23.85 1.95
C GLU A 39 -28.29 -22.37 2.20
N PRO A 40 -27.51 -21.62 3.00
CA PRO A 40 -27.74 -20.20 3.25
C PRO A 40 -27.88 -19.43 1.93
N ALA A 41 -28.65 -18.34 1.97
CA ALA A 41 -29.03 -17.56 0.79
C ALA A 41 -27.84 -17.35 -0.18
N PRO A 42 -28.06 -17.48 -1.51
CA PRO A 42 -27.03 -17.23 -2.50
C PRO A 42 -26.33 -15.91 -2.21
N VAL A 43 -24.99 -15.92 -2.12
CA VAL A 43 -24.22 -14.67 -2.07
C VAL A 43 -24.58 -13.87 -3.32
N ASP A 44 -25.09 -12.65 -3.15
CA ASP A 44 -25.32 -11.74 -4.26
C ASP A 44 -23.96 -11.31 -4.81
N PHE A 45 -23.53 -12.01 -5.85
CA PHE A 45 -22.24 -11.79 -6.49
C PHE A 45 -22.11 -10.38 -7.09
N TRP A 46 -23.21 -9.73 -7.48
CA TRP A 46 -23.19 -8.34 -7.95
C TRP A 46 -22.94 -7.37 -6.78
N LEU A 47 -23.60 -7.60 -5.64
CA LEU A 47 -23.38 -6.82 -4.43
C LEU A 47 -21.94 -6.98 -3.92
N LEU A 48 -21.40 -8.20 -3.99
CA LEU A 48 -20.01 -8.47 -3.60
C LEU A 48 -19.00 -7.80 -4.54
N ASP A 49 -19.19 -7.85 -5.87
CA ASP A 49 -18.29 -7.15 -6.81
C ASP A 49 -18.31 -5.63 -6.55
N ARG A 50 -19.50 -5.07 -6.31
CA ARG A 50 -19.64 -3.65 -5.96
C ARG A 50 -18.93 -3.30 -4.66
N ALA A 51 -19.10 -4.12 -3.62
CA ALA A 51 -18.45 -3.90 -2.33
C ALA A 51 -16.91 -3.98 -2.45
N ILE A 52 -16.39 -4.92 -3.24
CA ILE A 52 -14.96 -5.03 -3.52
C ILE A 52 -14.48 -3.80 -4.30
N ALA A 53 -15.18 -3.38 -5.35
CA ALA A 53 -14.81 -2.20 -6.13
C ALA A 53 -14.81 -0.91 -5.29
N GLU A 54 -15.79 -0.75 -4.40
CA GLU A 54 -15.86 0.37 -3.47
C GLU A 54 -14.71 0.34 -2.45
N ALA A 55 -14.38 -0.83 -1.90
CA ALA A 55 -13.24 -0.99 -1.01
C ALA A 55 -11.90 -0.68 -1.71
N GLU A 56 -11.74 -1.07 -2.98
CA GLU A 56 -10.57 -0.70 -3.77
C GLU A 56 -10.47 0.82 -3.98
N ALA A 57 -11.59 1.47 -4.33
CA ALA A 57 -11.63 2.92 -4.52
C ALA A 57 -11.36 3.69 -3.22
N GLU A 58 -11.92 3.25 -2.09
CA GLU A 58 -11.66 3.84 -0.77
C GLU A 58 -10.19 3.68 -0.37
N ARG A 59 -9.60 2.51 -0.61
CA ARG A 59 -8.18 2.28 -0.36
C ARG A 59 -7.31 3.23 -1.19
N ASP A 60 -7.64 3.45 -2.45
CA ASP A 60 -6.88 4.35 -3.31
C ASP A 60 -7.02 5.81 -2.85
N ARG A 61 -8.21 6.23 -2.40
CA ARG A 61 -8.43 7.53 -1.74
C ARG A 61 -7.60 7.67 -0.46
N HIS A 62 -7.60 6.67 0.40
CA HIS A 62 -6.77 6.63 1.61
C HIS A 62 -5.28 6.69 1.29
N ARG A 63 -4.81 6.00 0.24
CA ARG A 63 -3.41 6.07 -0.20
C ARG A 63 -3.05 7.48 -0.67
N ALA A 64 -3.87 8.09 -1.50
CA ALA A 64 -3.65 9.46 -1.98
C ALA A 64 -3.60 10.47 -0.83
N PHE A 65 -4.52 10.36 0.13
CA PHE A 65 -4.52 11.19 1.33
C PHE A 65 -3.22 11.02 2.15
N ASN A 66 -2.80 9.78 2.41
CA ASN A 66 -1.56 9.50 3.15
C ASN A 66 -0.32 10.07 2.44
N LEU A 67 -0.25 9.99 1.12
CA LEU A 67 0.88 10.55 0.36
C LEU A 67 0.89 12.08 0.39
N ALA A 68 -0.28 12.73 0.30
CA ALA A 68 -0.38 14.17 0.44
C ALA A 68 0.02 14.62 1.86
N GLU A 69 -0.40 13.87 2.88
CA GLU A 69 -0.04 14.11 4.26
C GLU A 69 1.47 13.95 4.50
N LEU A 70 2.09 12.91 3.92
CA LEU A 70 3.55 12.75 3.95
C LEU A 70 4.29 13.94 3.36
N SER A 71 3.80 14.49 2.25
CA SER A 71 4.40 15.69 1.66
C SER A 71 4.27 16.91 2.59
N ARG A 72 3.12 17.08 3.26
CA ARG A 72 2.93 18.17 4.24
C ARG A 72 3.86 17.99 5.45
N GLN A 73 3.95 16.77 5.97
CA GLN A 73 4.87 16.46 7.06
C GLN A 73 6.31 16.74 6.66
N ARG A 74 6.74 16.31 5.47
CA ARG A 74 8.08 16.62 4.95
C ARG A 74 8.37 18.12 4.86
N ALA A 75 7.39 18.93 4.45
CA ALA A 75 7.52 20.38 4.39
C ALA A 75 7.63 21.06 5.76
N ALA A 76 7.13 20.41 6.82
CA ALA A 76 7.18 20.90 8.20
C ALA A 76 8.43 20.45 8.98
N LEU A 77 9.41 19.86 8.31
CA LEU A 77 10.67 19.44 8.96
C LEU A 77 11.49 20.66 9.43
N PRO A 78 12.23 20.54 10.54
CA PRO A 78 12.44 19.33 11.35
C PRO A 78 11.33 19.03 12.37
N GLY A 79 10.38 19.94 12.58
CA GLY A 79 9.37 19.84 13.66
C GLY A 79 8.46 18.62 13.57
N SER A 80 8.26 18.09 12.36
CA SER A 80 7.46 16.90 12.06
C SER A 80 8.28 15.61 11.93
N ALA A 81 9.56 15.57 12.32
CA ALA A 81 10.45 14.44 12.02
C ALA A 81 9.88 13.08 12.46
N ALA A 82 9.33 12.99 13.68
CA ALA A 82 8.79 11.74 14.20
C ALA A 82 7.56 11.23 13.41
N THR A 83 6.64 12.14 13.06
CA THR A 83 5.43 11.80 12.30
C THR A 83 5.77 11.45 10.86
N TYR A 84 6.68 12.21 10.24
CA TYR A 84 7.20 11.94 8.89
C TYR A 84 7.87 10.56 8.79
N LEU A 85 8.79 10.23 9.71
CA LEU A 85 9.51 8.95 9.69
C LEU A 85 8.55 7.76 9.83
N SER A 86 7.60 7.85 10.78
CA SER A 86 6.63 6.78 11.02
C SER A 86 5.64 6.64 9.87
N GLY A 87 5.22 7.77 9.26
CA GLY A 87 4.41 7.78 8.06
C GLY A 87 5.12 7.15 6.87
N LEU A 88 6.40 7.47 6.67
CA LEU A 88 7.18 6.96 5.54
C LEU A 88 7.44 5.45 5.69
N GLU A 89 7.79 4.99 6.89
CA GLU A 89 7.91 3.56 7.19
C GLU A 89 6.63 2.80 6.84
N ARG A 90 5.48 3.32 7.28
CA ARG A 90 4.17 2.74 6.97
C ARG A 90 3.90 2.76 5.46
N ALA A 91 4.22 3.85 4.77
CA ALA A 91 3.97 3.95 3.33
C ALA A 91 4.80 2.95 2.53
N VAL A 92 6.07 2.79 2.89
CA VAL A 92 6.96 1.81 2.26
C VAL A 92 6.52 0.38 2.59
N ALA A 93 6.16 0.10 3.85
CA ALA A 93 5.82 -1.27 4.27
C ALA A 93 4.42 -1.72 3.85
N ALA A 94 3.40 -0.86 3.98
CA ALA A 94 2.01 -1.23 3.79
C ALA A 94 1.47 -0.89 2.39
N TYR A 95 1.89 0.24 1.81
CA TYR A 95 1.35 0.73 0.54
C TYR A 95 2.25 0.48 -0.66
N GLY A 96 3.46 -0.07 -0.45
CA GLY A 96 4.47 -0.22 -1.50
C GLY A 96 4.83 1.14 -2.11
N HIS A 97 4.92 2.19 -1.29
CA HIS A 97 5.35 3.51 -1.76
C HIS A 97 6.83 3.46 -2.18
N THR A 98 7.12 3.87 -3.41
CA THR A 98 8.49 4.08 -3.86
C THR A 98 8.96 5.47 -3.41
N PRO A 99 10.02 5.57 -2.58
CA PRO A 99 10.52 6.84 -2.09
C PRO A 99 10.93 7.79 -3.21
N THR A 100 10.57 9.06 -3.06
CA THR A 100 10.94 10.13 -4.01
C THR A 100 12.32 10.69 -3.68
N ALA A 101 12.93 11.43 -4.63
CA ALA A 101 14.18 12.13 -4.38
C ALA A 101 14.10 13.09 -3.19
N ALA A 102 12.94 13.76 -3.01
CA ALA A 102 12.70 14.63 -1.87
C ALA A 102 12.60 13.85 -0.54
N ASP A 103 12.08 12.61 -0.56
CA ASP A 103 12.08 11.75 0.63
C ASP A 103 13.50 11.36 1.05
N LEU A 104 14.34 10.98 0.08
CA LEU A 104 15.74 10.63 0.32
C LEU A 104 16.55 11.83 0.83
N ALA A 105 16.32 13.03 0.27
CA ALA A 105 16.96 14.26 0.74
C ALA A 105 16.56 14.58 2.19
N ALA A 106 15.27 14.45 2.53
CA ALA A 106 14.78 14.64 3.89
C ALA A 106 15.38 13.62 4.87
N LEU A 107 15.46 12.34 4.48
CA LEU A 107 16.05 11.29 5.33
C LEU A 107 17.55 11.53 5.58
N ARG A 108 18.31 11.96 4.57
CA ARG A 108 19.73 12.32 4.74
C ARG A 108 19.88 13.49 5.71
N SER A 109 19.11 14.56 5.51
CA SER A 109 19.12 15.71 6.42
C SER A 109 18.77 15.33 7.86
N LEU A 110 17.79 14.45 8.06
CA LEU A 110 17.43 13.94 9.38
C LEU A 110 18.49 13.01 9.98
N ALA A 111 19.22 12.24 9.16
CA ALA A 111 20.27 11.35 9.63
C ALA A 111 21.50 12.12 10.14
N ASP A 112 21.74 13.32 9.63
CA ASP A 112 22.85 14.20 10.03
C ASP A 112 22.57 14.99 11.32
N MET A 113 21.30 15.07 11.75
CA MET A 113 20.94 15.76 13.00
C MET A 113 21.44 15.02 14.25
N PRO A 114 21.86 15.76 15.29
CA PRO A 114 22.27 15.15 16.55
C PRO A 114 21.07 14.54 17.27
N ILE A 115 21.09 13.22 17.44
CA ILE A 115 20.06 12.48 18.18
C ILE A 115 20.63 11.23 18.85
N GLY A 116 19.84 10.62 19.74
CA GLY A 116 20.18 9.38 20.42
C GLY A 116 20.50 8.23 19.46
N THR A 117 21.33 7.29 19.92
CA THR A 117 21.86 6.19 19.11
C THR A 117 20.76 5.33 18.49
N ALA A 118 19.71 4.99 19.24
CA ALA A 118 18.59 4.18 18.75
C ALA A 118 17.87 4.84 17.56
N GLU A 119 17.54 6.12 17.68
CA GLU A 119 16.85 6.87 16.63
C GLU A 119 17.75 7.11 15.41
N ARG A 120 19.06 7.33 15.63
CA ARG A 120 20.04 7.39 14.54
C ARG A 120 20.09 6.09 13.75
N THR A 121 20.09 4.94 14.43
CA THR A 121 20.05 3.63 13.78
C THR A 121 18.76 3.46 12.99
N ARG A 122 17.60 3.81 13.55
CA ARG A 122 16.30 3.76 12.86
C ARG A 122 16.32 4.58 11.56
N ARG A 123 16.79 5.84 11.62
CA ARG A 123 16.88 6.74 10.45
C ARG A 123 17.78 6.18 9.36
N ARG A 124 18.94 5.63 9.73
CA ARG A 124 19.88 5.02 8.78
C ARG A 124 19.30 3.77 8.12
N THR A 125 18.73 2.86 8.90
CA THR A 125 18.07 1.66 8.37
C THR A 125 16.94 2.02 7.39
N LEU A 126 16.16 3.05 7.71
CA LEU A 126 15.11 3.53 6.82
C LEU A 126 15.67 4.16 5.55
N LEU A 127 16.73 4.99 5.65
CA LEU A 127 17.41 5.57 4.50
C LEU A 127 17.98 4.50 3.57
N ASP A 128 18.64 3.48 4.10
CA ASP A 128 19.19 2.38 3.31
C ASP A 128 18.10 1.61 2.58
N ARG A 129 17.00 1.30 3.28
CA ARG A 129 15.83 0.64 2.68
C ARG A 129 15.23 1.50 1.57
N CYS A 130 15.04 2.79 1.82
CA CYS A 130 14.42 3.69 0.85
C CYS A 130 15.30 3.88 -0.38
N THR A 131 16.62 3.94 -0.20
CA THR A 131 17.59 4.07 -1.29
C THR A 131 17.52 2.84 -2.19
N ARG A 132 17.58 1.62 -1.63
CA ARG A 132 17.45 0.38 -2.43
C ARG A 132 16.16 0.30 -3.25
N LEU A 133 15.04 0.77 -2.68
CA LEU A 133 13.76 0.78 -3.41
C LEU A 133 13.75 1.79 -4.55
N ALA A 134 14.33 2.98 -4.34
CA ALA A 134 14.45 3.99 -5.38
C ALA A 134 15.39 3.52 -6.52
N ASP A 135 16.49 2.86 -6.18
CA ASP A 135 17.43 2.30 -7.15
C ASP A 135 16.77 1.20 -7.98
N ALA A 136 16.06 0.26 -7.34
CA ALA A 136 15.35 -0.81 -8.05
C ALA A 136 14.26 -0.28 -9.01
N GLU A 137 13.57 0.79 -8.62
CA GLU A 137 12.61 1.48 -9.50
C GLU A 137 13.31 2.14 -10.69
N LEU A 138 14.46 2.80 -10.47
CA LEU A 138 15.23 3.42 -11.53
C LEU A 138 15.71 2.37 -12.53
N ASP A 139 16.26 1.25 -12.06
CA ASP A 139 16.70 0.13 -12.89
C ASP A 139 15.55 -0.42 -13.73
N SER A 140 14.38 -0.60 -13.13
CA SER A 140 13.17 -1.07 -13.81
C SER A 140 12.77 -0.14 -14.97
N ARG A 141 12.81 1.18 -14.74
CA ARG A 141 12.50 2.20 -15.75
C ARG A 141 13.54 2.24 -16.87
N LEU A 142 14.82 2.10 -16.54
CA LEU A 142 15.90 2.05 -17.53
C LEU A 142 15.76 0.82 -18.43
N ALA A 143 15.43 -0.34 -17.85
CA ALA A 143 15.19 -1.58 -18.60
C ALA A 143 13.95 -1.48 -19.51
N GLU A 144 12.88 -0.84 -19.06
CA GLU A 144 11.71 -0.55 -19.90
C GLU A 144 12.04 0.39 -21.07
N LYS A 145 12.81 1.45 -20.81
CA LYS A 145 13.26 2.39 -21.85
C LYS A 145 14.19 1.73 -22.88
N ALA A 146 15.03 0.79 -22.47
CA ALA A 146 15.87 0.02 -23.38
C ALA A 146 15.02 -0.88 -24.30
N ARG A 147 14.00 -1.56 -23.76
CA ARG A 147 13.07 -2.39 -24.54
C ARG A 147 12.28 -1.59 -25.57
N THR A 148 11.77 -0.43 -25.18
CA THR A 148 10.97 0.44 -26.07
C THR A 148 11.80 1.10 -27.17
N ARG A 149 13.13 1.24 -27.01
CA ARG A 149 14.03 1.76 -28.05
C ARG A 149 14.56 0.69 -29.02
N GLY A 150 14.50 -0.58 -28.63
CA GLY A 150 14.94 -1.71 -29.45
C GLY A 150 13.84 -2.37 -30.28
N ALA A 151 12.59 -1.91 -30.14
CA ALA A 151 11.42 -2.31 -30.92
C ALA A 151 11.07 -1.22 -31.95
#